data_AF-A0A7W2FW53-F1
#
_entry.id   AF-A0A7W2FW53-F1
#
_cell.length_a   1.000
_cell.length_b   1.000
_cell.length_c   1.000
_cell.angle_alpha   90.00
_cell.angle_beta   90.00
_cell.angle_gamma   90.00
#
_symmetry.space_group_name_H-M   'P 1'
#
loop_
_entity.id
_entity.type
_entity.pdbx_description
1 polymer ?
#
loop_
_entity_poly.entity_id
_entity_poly.type
_entity_poly.pdbx_seq_one_letter_code
_entity_poly.pdbx_strand_id
1 'polypeptide(L)' 'MKKGNLFYLSGILLLALGSISFYVFLIYWLFAILVLSGITLIAISDKKIGIKIITILLIPVIAVFLFITSLFAFSN' A
#
# COMPACT_ATOMS: atom_id res chain seq x y z
N MET A 1 8.34 -16.29 10.27
CA MET A 1 8.36 -15.68 8.92
C MET A 1 9.77 -15.24 8.55
N LYS A 2 10.21 -15.37 7.30
CA LYS A 2 11.50 -14.79 6.84
C LYS A 2 11.43 -13.25 6.94
N LYS A 3 12.51 -12.59 7.38
CA LYS A 3 12.55 -11.12 7.55
C LYS A 3 12.15 -10.37 6.27
N GLY A 4 12.56 -10.84 5.09
CA GLY A 4 12.15 -10.23 3.81
C GLY A 4 10.65 -10.33 3.51
N ASN A 5 9.94 -11.35 4.02
CA ASN A 5 8.49 -11.43 3.89
C ASN A 5 7.78 -10.41 4.79
N LEU A 6 8.35 -10.09 5.96
CA LEU A 6 7.85 -9.05 6.84
C LEU A 6 7.99 -7.67 6.18
N PHE A 7 9.16 -7.34 5.63
CA PHE A 7 9.35 -6.07 4.91
C PHE A 7 8.39 -5.93 3.73
N TYR A 8 8.21 -6.99 2.96
CA TYR A 8 7.27 -6.99 1.85
C TYR A 8 5.83 -6.70 2.33
N LEU A 9 5.36 -7.40 3.36
CA LEU A 9 4.00 -7.26 3.87
C LEU A 9 3.77 -5.89 4.53
N SER A 10 4.74 -5.39 5.29
CA SER A 10 4.69 -4.03 5.84
C SER A 10 4.67 -2.99 4.74
N GLY A 11 5.43 -3.18 3.66
CA GLY A 11 5.44 -2.25 2.53
C GLY A 11 4.11 -2.23 1.77
N ILE A 12 3.45 -3.38 1.60
CA ILE A 12 2.08 -3.50 1.07
C ILE A 12 1.11 -2.67 1.93
N LEU A 13 1.17 -2.83 3.25
CA LEU A 13 0.28 -2.12 4.18
C LEU A 13 0.49 -0.60 4.11
N LEU A 14 1.75 -0.14 4.08
CA LEU A 14 2.07 1.28 3.97
C LEU A 14 1.62 1.87 2.63
N LEU A 15 1.77 1.14 1.52
CA LEU A 15 1.25 1.56 0.22
C LEU A 15 -0.28 1.70 0.24
N ALA A 16 -0.98 0.73 0.84
CA ALA A 16 -2.43 0.76 0.95
C ALA A 16 -2.91 1.95 1.80
N LEU A 17 -2.33 2.11 3.00
CA LEU A 17 -2.66 3.22 3.90
C LEU A 17 -2.32 4.58 3.30
N GLY A 18 -1.16 4.70 2.67
CA GLY A 18 -0.75 5.89 1.93
C GLY A 18 -1.80 6.25 0.88
N SER A 19 -2.13 5.30 0.01
CA SER A 19 -3.10 5.52 -1.08
C SER A 19 -4.48 5.92 -0.55
N ILE A 20 -4.99 5.26 0.48
CA ILE A 20 -6.26 5.63 1.11
C ILE A 20 -6.19 7.06 1.70
N SER A 21 -5.11 7.40 2.41
CA SER A 21 -4.93 8.74 2.99
C SER A 21 -4.95 9.86 1.95
N PHE A 22 -4.41 9.62 0.76
CA PHE A 22 -4.46 10.59 -0.35
C PHE A 22 -5.83 10.65 -0.99
N TYR A 23 -6.31 9.52 -1.51
CA TYR A 23 -7.48 9.49 -2.40
C TYR A 23 -8.80 9.64 -1.66
N VAL A 24 -8.85 9.33 -0.36
CA VAL A 24 -10.09 9.36 0.41
C VAL A 24 -10.09 10.49 1.44
N PHE A 25 -8.99 10.65 2.18
CA PHE A 25 -8.89 11.66 3.24
C PHE A 25 -8.22 12.97 2.82
N LEU A 26 -7.65 13.04 1.60
CA LEU A 26 -6.97 14.22 1.05
C LEU A 26 -5.79 14.73 1.91
N ILE A 27 -5.06 13.82 2.57
CA ILE A 27 -3.89 14.13 3.42
C ILE A 27 -2.58 13.90 2.66
N TYR A 28 -2.13 14.92 1.93
CA TYR A 28 -0.99 14.87 1.00
C TYR A 28 0.37 14.55 1.66
N TRP A 29 0.64 15.12 2.83
CA TRP A 29 1.92 14.92 3.53
C TRP A 29 2.08 13.49 4.04
N LEU A 30 0.99 12.92 4.56
CA LEU A 30 0.96 11.55 5.07
C LEU A 30 1.12 10.53 3.93
N PHE A 31 0.49 10.80 2.77
CA PHE A 31 0.65 10.00 1.57
C PHE A 31 2.12 9.83 1.16
N ALA A 32 2.86 10.94 1.05
CA ALA A 32 4.24 10.90 0.61
C ALA A 32 5.11 10.04 1.56
N ILE A 33 4.97 10.24 2.87
CA ILE A 33 5.73 9.49 3.88
C ILE A 33 5.41 7.99 3.81
N LEU A 34 4.12 7.63 3.76
CA LEU A 34 3.69 6.24 3.77
C LEU A 34 4.05 5.52 2.47
N VAL A 35 3.82 6.15 1.32
CA VAL A 35 4.12 5.54 0.01
C VAL A 35 5.62 5.37 -0.19
N LEU A 36 6.44 6.38 0.11
CA LEU A 36 7.89 6.25 0.00
C LEU A 36 8.43 5.16 0.93
N SER A 37 7.96 5.13 2.17
CA SER A 37 8.33 4.08 3.13
C SER A 37 7.90 2.69 2.63
N GLY A 38 6.69 2.57 2.08
CA GLY A 38 6.16 1.32 1.52
C GLY A 38 6.97 0.81 0.32
N ILE A 39 7.29 1.69 -0.62
CA ILE A 39 8.16 1.39 -1.77
C ILE A 39 9.53 0.93 -1.28
N THR A 40 10.12 1.62 -0.32
CA THR A 40 11.45 1.29 0.23
C THR A 40 11.46 -0.10 0.85
N LEU A 41 10.45 -0.44 1.66
CA LEU A 41 10.32 -1.76 2.28
C LEU A 41 10.10 -2.88 1.25
N ILE A 42 9.33 -2.63 0.19
CA ILE A 42 9.17 -3.59 -0.92
C ILE A 42 10.48 -3.74 -1.68
N ALA A 43 11.21 -2.65 -1.93
CA ALA A 43 12.47 -2.66 -2.66
C ALA A 43 13.54 -3.50 -1.96
N ILE A 44 13.66 -3.43 -0.63
CA ILE A 44 14.62 -4.21 0.15
C ILE A 44 14.17 -5.65 0.45
N SER A 45 12.94 -6.04 0.07
CA SER A 45 12.45 -7.40 0.32
C SER A 45 13.12 -8.45 -0.59
N ASP A 46 13.11 -9.71 -0.17
CA ASP A 46 13.69 -10.83 -0.92
C ASP A 46 12.85 -11.29 -2.14
N LYS A 47 11.84 -10.50 -2.55
CA LYS A 47 10.94 -10.86 -3.66
C LYS A 47 11.58 -10.60 -5.02
N LYS A 48 11.11 -11.33 -6.04
CA LYS A 48 11.49 -11.10 -7.43
C LYS A 48 11.11 -9.68 -7.86
N ILE A 49 11.94 -9.05 -8.68
CA ILE A 49 11.75 -7.67 -9.14
C ILE A 49 10.38 -7.45 -9.79
N GLY A 50 9.91 -8.41 -10.61
CA GLY A 50 8.60 -8.32 -11.26
C GLY A 50 7.44 -8.26 -10.26
N ILE A 51 7.51 -9.05 -9.19
CA ILE A 51 6.50 -9.04 -8.12
C ILE A 51 6.49 -7.69 -7.40
N LYS A 52 7.67 -7.11 -7.13
CA LYS A 52 7.79 -5.80 -6.48
C LYS A 52 7.13 -4.70 -7.31
N ILE A 53 7.42 -4.63 -8.62
CA ILE A 53 6.89 -3.61 -9.53
C ILE A 53 5.36 -3.72 -9.63
N ILE A 54 4.85 -4.93 -9.88
CA ILE A 54 3.42 -5.20 -9.97
C ILE A 54 2.71 -4.75 -8.69
N THR A 55 3.32 -5.03 -7.54
CA THR A 55 2.77 -4.69 -6.23
C THR A 55 2.71 -3.19 -5.99
N ILE A 56 3.76 -2.46 -6.34
CA ILE A 56 3.80 -1.00 -6.20
C ILE A 56 2.72 -0.33 -7.06
N LEU A 57 2.44 -0.86 -8.26
CA LEU A 57 1.45 -0.31 -9.17
C LEU A 57 0.00 -0.71 -8.82
N LEU A 58 -0.24 -1.99 -8.50
CA LEU A 58 -1.60 -2.49 -8.28
C LEU A 58 -2.16 -2.16 -6.90
N ILE A 59 -1.35 -2.17 -5.84
CA ILE A 59 -1.85 -1.98 -4.48
C ILE A 59 -2.59 -0.67 -4.28
N PRO A 60 -2.07 0.48 -4.75
CA PRO A 60 -2.78 1.74 -4.61
C PRO A 60 -4.21 1.69 -5.15
N VAL A 61 -4.37 1.13 -6.35
CA VAL A 61 -5.68 1.03 -7.03
C VAL A 61 -6.61 0.10 -6.27
N ILE A 62 -6.13 -1.09 -5.91
CA ILE A 62 -6.92 -2.10 -5.19
C ILE A 62 -7.31 -1.59 -3.80
N ALA A 63 -6.41 -0.94 -3.08
CA ALA A 63 -6.64 -0.44 -1.73
C ALA A 63 -7.73 0.65 -1.71
N VAL A 64 -7.67 1.60 -2.64
CA VAL A 64 -8.68 2.66 -2.76
C VAL A 64 -10.04 2.07 -3.14
N PHE A 65 -10.08 1.18 -4.13
CA PHE A 65 -11.32 0.52 -4.54
C PHE A 65 -11.96 -0.26 -3.38
N LEU A 66 -11.18 -1.12 -2.71
CA LEU A 66 -11.66 -1.90 -1.57
C LEU A 66 -12.14 -1.00 -0.43
N PHE A 67 -11.42 0.07 -0.12
CA PHE A 67 -11.83 1.00 0.92
C PHE A 67 -13.19 1.65 0.59
N ILE A 68 -13.37 2.14 -0.63
CA ILE A 68 -14.65 2.72 -1.07
C ILE A 68 -15.77 1.69 -0.97
N THR A 69 -15.57 0.46 -1.47
CA THR A 69 -16.59 -0.60 -1.36
C THR A 69 -16.92 -0.94 0.09
N SER A 70 -15.94 -0.89 0.99
CA SER A 70 -16.17 -1.15 2.41
C SER A 70 -17.01 -0.04 3.05
N LEU A 71 -16.80 1.23 2.69
CA LEU A 71 -17.63 2.33 3.19
C LEU A 71 -19.11 2.12 2.82
N PHE A 72 -19.40 1.71 1.58
CA PHE A 72 -20.76 1.41 1.16
C PHE A 72 -21.35 0.18 1.85
N ALA A 73 -20.54 -0.85 2.09
CA ALA A 73 -20.98 -2.06 2.78
C ALA A 73 -21.32 -1.81 4.25
N PHE A 74 -20.60 -0.89 4.93
CA PHE A 74 -20.83 -0.55 6.34
C PHE A 74 -21.77 0.64 6.57
N SER A 75 -22.15 1.38 5.52
CA SER A 75 -23.14 2.46 5.63
C SER A 75 -24.59 2.01 5.42
N ASN A 76 -24.81 0.73 5.14
CA ASN A 76 -26.12 0.05 5.12
C ASN A 76 -26.30 -0.79 6.39
#